data_AF-R5G287-F1
#
_entry.id   AF-R5G287-F1
#
_cell.length_a   1.000
_cell.length_b   1.000
_cell.length_c   1.000
_cell.angle_alpha   90.00
_cell.angle_beta   90.00
_cell.angle_gamma   90.00
#
_symmetry.space_group_name_H-M   'P 1'
#
loop_
_entity.id
_entity.type
_entity.pdbx_description
1 polymer ?
#
loop_
_entity_poly.entity_id
_entity_poly.type
_entity_poly.pdbx_seq_one_letter_code
_entity_poly.pdbx_strand_id
1 'polypeptide(L)' 'MILEYKAPHIPLTEKVIQQAFQYNTTLQVPYIALSNGRQTLLYKVGYQKQPSTPLPGIPPYQQLLQSLR' A
#
# COMPACT_ATOMS: atom_id res chain seq x y z
N MET A 1 5.13 5.89 -3.74
CA MET A 1 4.08 4.83 -3.72
C MET A 1 4.69 3.56 -4.29
N ILE A 2 4.37 2.39 -3.75
CA ILE A 2 4.70 1.09 -4.34
C ILE A 2 3.43 0.33 -4.73
N LEU A 3 3.52 -0.47 -5.79
CA LEU A 3 2.46 -1.36 -6.24
C LEU A 3 3.01 -2.78 -6.21
N GLU A 4 2.38 -3.66 -5.44
CA GLU A 4 2.74 -5.06 -5.32
C GLU A 4 1.65 -5.95 -5.92
N TYR A 5 2.05 -6.79 -6.88
CA TYR A 5 1.15 -7.67 -7.61
C TYR A 5 1.33 -9.13 -7.20
N LYS A 6 0.22 -9.86 -7.13
CA LYS A 6 0.17 -11.32 -6.95
C LYS A 6 -0.64 -11.95 -8.08
N ALA A 7 -0.49 -13.26 -8.26
CA ALA A 7 -1.31 -13.99 -9.23
C ALA A 7 -2.80 -13.95 -8.83
N PRO A 8 -3.75 -14.01 -9.79
CA PRO A 8 -5.19 -13.84 -9.51
C PRO A 8 -5.83 -14.82 -8.53
N HIS A 9 -5.23 -15.99 -8.33
CA HIS A 9 -5.70 -17.01 -7.40
C HIS A 9 -5.12 -16.84 -5.98
N ILE A 10 -4.22 -15.89 -5.75
CA ILE A 10 -3.62 -15.63 -4.45
C ILE A 10 -4.50 -14.63 -3.70
N PRO A 11 -5.12 -15.01 -2.57
CA PRO A 11 -5.92 -14.09 -1.77
C PRO A 11 -5.04 -13.04 -1.10
N LEU A 12 -5.51 -11.79 -1.03
CA LEU A 12 -4.84 -10.71 -0.31
C LEU A 12 -5.14 -10.79 1.20
N THR A 13 -4.64 -11.85 1.85
CA THR A 13 -4.84 -12.09 3.28
C THR A 13 -4.07 -11.10 4.14
N GLU A 14 -4.41 -11.02 5.43
CA GLU A 14 -3.66 -10.22 6.41
C GLU A 14 -2.16 -10.50 6.40
N LYS A 15 -1.76 -11.77 6.23
CA LYS A 15 -0.35 -12.16 6.12
C LYS A 15 0.34 -11.55 4.90
N VAL A 16 -0.34 -11.53 3.74
CA VAL A 16 0.19 -10.92 2.51
C VAL A 16 0.32 -9.41 2.67
N ILE A 17 -0.68 -8.79 3.32
CA ILE A 17 -0.65 -7.36 3.63
C ILE A 17 0.53 -7.05 4.57
N GLN A 18 0.67 -7.79 5.67
CA GLN A 18 1.78 -7.63 6.63
C GLN A 18 3.15 -7.76 5.95
N GLN A 19 3.32 -8.73 5.06
CA GLN A 19 4.56 -8.90 4.31
C GLN A 19 4.91 -7.64 3.49
N ALA A 20 3.94 -7.05 2.78
CA ALA A 20 4.16 -5.83 2.02
C ALA A 20 4.52 -4.63 2.92
N PHE A 21 3.85 -4.50 4.07
CA PHE A 21 4.20 -3.48 5.07
C PHE A 21 5.59 -3.68 5.66
N GLN A 22 6.01 -4.92 5.89
CA GLN A 22 7.33 -5.24 6.40
C GLN A 22 8.44 -4.84 5.42
N TYR A 23 8.28 -5.12 4.12
CA TYR A 23 9.21 -4.63 3.10
C TYR A 23 9.27 -3.10 3.05
N ASN A 24 8.14 -2.44 3.25
CA ASN A 24 8.08 -0.97 3.23
C ASN A 24 8.74 -0.30 4.45
N THR A 25 9.20 -1.06 5.46
CA THR A 25 10.00 -0.48 6.56
C THR A 25 11.33 0.08 6.06
N THR A 26 11.90 -0.51 5.01
CA THR A 26 13.15 -0.05 4.38
C THR A 26 12.92 1.08 3.38
N LEU A 27 11.89 0.97 2.53
CA LEU A 27 11.62 1.97 1.49
C LEU A 27 10.92 3.23 2.01
N GLN A 28 10.18 3.09 3.12
CA GLN A 28 9.45 4.17 3.77
C GLN A 28 8.51 4.95 2.83
N VAL A 29 7.86 4.27 1.87
CA VAL A 29 6.93 4.96 0.96
C VAL A 29 5.60 5.31 1.62
N PRO A 30 5.01 6.47 1.30
CA PRO A 30 3.77 6.94 1.93
C PRO A 30 2.51 6.14 1.56
N TYR A 31 2.56 5.38 0.47
CA TYR A 31 1.41 4.65 -0.06
C TYR A 31 1.82 3.27 -0.59
N ILE A 32 1.01 2.27 -0.26
CA ILE A 32 1.13 0.89 -0.76
C ILE A 32 -0.17 0.53 -1.46
N ALA A 33 -0.08 -0.05 -2.66
CA ALA A 33 -1.18 -0.77 -3.28
C ALA A 33 -0.81 -2.24 -3.44
N LEU A 34 -1.69 -3.14 -3.02
CA LEU A 34 -1.61 -4.58 -3.27
C LEU A 34 -2.73 -4.99 -4.20
N SER A 35 -2.42 -5.76 -5.24
CA SER A 35 -3.43 -6.27 -6.15
C SER A 35 -3.15 -7.71 -6.57
N ASN A 36 -4.22 -8.50 -6.72
CA ASN A 36 -4.18 -9.76 -7.46
C ASN A 36 -4.95 -9.66 -8.79
N GLY A 37 -5.27 -8.44 -9.24
CA GLY A 37 -6.07 -8.21 -10.46
C GLY A 37 -7.58 -8.45 -10.30
N ARG A 38 -8.03 -9.09 -9.21
CA ARG A 38 -9.46 -9.22 -8.86
C ARG A 38 -9.86 -8.33 -7.69
N GLN A 39 -8.95 -8.19 -6.75
CA GLN A 39 -9.04 -7.34 -5.58
C GLN A 39 -7.82 -6.43 -5.56
N THR A 40 -8.05 -5.17 -5.22
CA THR A 40 -6.98 -4.21 -4.98
C THR A 40 -7.22 -3.56 -3.62
N LEU A 41 -6.20 -3.57 -2.78
CA LEU A 41 -6.19 -2.91 -1.47
C LEU A 41 -5.17 -1.78 -1.52
N LEU A 42 -5.56 -0.60 -1.03
CA LEU A 42 -4.68 0.56 -0.96
C LEU A 42 -4.61 1.07 0.46
N TYR A 43 -3.41 1.49 0.86
CA TYR A 43 -3.15 2.04 2.17
C TYR A 43 -2.30 3.29 2.07
N LYS A 44 -2.65 4.29 2.90
CA LYS A 44 -1.72 5.32 3.34
C LYS A 44 -0.97 4.77 4.56
N VAL A 45 0.35 4.77 4.49
CA VAL A 45 1.20 4.21 5.54
C VAL A 45 1.33 5.22 6.66
N GLY A 46 1.05 4.78 7.89
CA GLY A 46 1.27 5.56 9.09
C GLY A 46 2.70 5.37 9.59
N TYR A 47 3.41 6.48 9.80
CA TYR A 47 4.74 6.51 10.39
C TYR A 47 4.71 7.20 11.77
N GLN A 48 5.80 7.10 12.54
CA GLN A 48 5.93 7.77 13.84
C GLN A 48 4.77 7.44 14.80
N LYS A 49 4.42 6.16 14.90
CA LYS A 49 3.30 5.63 15.70
C LYS A 49 1.90 6.00 15.21
N GLN A 50 1.76 6.58 14.01
CA GLN A 50 0.45 6.74 13.38
C GLN A 50 0.01 5.41 12.77
N PRO A 51 -1.29 5.07 12.86
CA PRO A 51 -1.83 3.88 12.20
C PRO A 51 -1.86 4.07 10.68
N SER A 52 -1.69 2.97 9.95
CA SER A 52 -1.93 2.97 8.50
C SER A 52 -3.43 2.94 8.21
N THR A 53 -3.87 3.66 7.18
CA THR A 53 -5.28 3.82 6.87
C THR A 53 -5.61 3.28 5.48
N PRO A 54 -6.73 2.54 5.30
CA PRO A 54 -7.15 2.09 3.99
C PRO A 54 -7.62 3.29 3.14
N LEU A 55 -7.41 3.19 1.84
CA LEU A 55 -7.83 4.18 0.86
C LEU A 55 -8.89 3.58 -0.08
N PRO A 56 -9.93 4.35 -0.45
CA PRO A 56 -10.98 3.88 -1.36
C PRO A 56 -10.51 3.76 -2.82
N GLY A 57 -9.35 4.33 -3.16
CA GLY A 57 -8.81 4.34 -4.51
C GLY A 57 -7.44 5.00 -4.57
N ILE A 58 -6.85 5.01 -5.77
CA ILE A 58 -5.55 5.63 -6.01
C ILE A 58 -5.68 7.15 -5.76
N PRO A 59 -4.83 7.75 -4.91
CA PRO A 59 -4.84 9.19 -4.70
C PRO A 59 -4.59 9.95 -6.01
N PRO A 60 -5.19 11.14 -6.22
CA PRO A 60 -4.86 12.01 -7.33
C PRO A 60 -3.35 12.28 -7.39
N TYR A 61 -2.82 12.43 -8.60
CA TYR A 61 -1.38 12.62 -8.82
C TYR A 61 -0.80 13.80 -8.01
N GLN A 62 -1.55 14.88 -7.85
CA GLN A 62 -1.14 16.03 -7.04
C GLN A 62 -0.92 15.66 -5.55
N GLN A 63 -1.75 14.78 -4.98
CA GLN A 63 -1.56 14.30 -3.61
C GLN A 63 -0.33 13.39 -3.50
N LEU A 64 -0.07 12.57 -4.52
CA LEU A 64 1.14 11.76 -4.58
C LEU A 64 2.41 12.63 -4.62
N LEU A 65 2.41 13.72 -5.38
CA LEU A 65 3.52 14.67 -5.42
C LEU A 65 3.80 15.34 -4.07
N GLN A 66 2.75 15.69 -3.32
CA GLN A 66 2.91 16.30 -2.00
C GLN A 66 3.58 15.36 -0.99
N SER A 67 3.46 14.05 -1.19
CA SER A 67 4.02 13.03 -0.29
C SER A 67 5.50 12.71 -0.54
N LEU A 68 6.13 13.30 -1.56
CA LEU A 68 7.54 13.12 -1.92
C LEU A 68 8.47 14.19 -1.32
N ARG A 69 7.90 15.16 -0.60
CA ARG A 69 8.62 16.25 0.07
C ARG A 69 8.73 15.96 1.56
#